data_AF-A0A0A4A055-F1
#
_entry.id   AF-A0A0A4A055-F1
#
_cell.length_a   1.000
_cell.length_b   1.000
_cell.length_c   1.000
_cell.angle_alpha   90.00
_cell.angle_beta   90.00
_cell.angle_gamma   90.00
#
_symmetry.space_group_name_H-M   'P 1'
#
loop_
_entity.id
_entity.type
_entity.pdbx_description
1 polymer ?
#
loop_
_entity_poly.entity_id
_entity_poly.type
_entity_poly.pdbx_seq_one_letter_code
_entity_poly.pdbx_strand_id
1 'polypeptide(L)'
;MSQHLAHQVIFRPASEKPTAEMAGKNALVYNLCDGWHEGTIHVFEDDGEVWHVGIYAWGMEEFAPNSFYIAWALLPDNDDIDKHFAEEKHKITR
;
A
#
# COMPACT_ATOMS: atom_id res chain seq x y z
N MET A 1 4.00 -15.43 25.24
CA MET A 1 4.90 -14.40 24.66
C MET A 1 4.23 -13.92 23.39
N SER A 2 3.95 -12.62 23.25
CA SER A 2 3.49 -12.08 21.96
C SER A 2 4.61 -12.28 20.96
N GLN A 3 4.30 -12.89 19.82
CA GLN A 3 5.26 -13.05 18.75
C GLN A 3 5.31 -11.73 17.99
N HIS A 4 6.50 -11.16 17.86
CA HIS A 4 6.70 -9.97 17.06
C HIS A 4 6.77 -10.39 15.59
N LEU A 5 5.96 -9.75 14.75
CA LEU A 5 6.08 -9.81 13.30
C LEU A 5 6.73 -8.51 12.82
N ALA A 6 7.84 -8.63 12.10
CA ALA A 6 8.53 -7.49 11.52
C ALA A 6 8.65 -7.68 10.00
N HIS A 7 8.21 -6.68 9.25
CA HIS A 7 8.40 -6.63 7.81
C HIS A 7 9.27 -5.43 7.45
N GLN A 8 10.18 -5.62 6.49
CA GLN A 8 10.91 -4.52 5.90
C GLN A 8 10.13 -4.00 4.70
N VAL A 9 9.97 -2.67 4.63
CA VAL A 9 9.43 -1.99 3.46
C VAL A 9 10.54 -1.20 2.78
N ILE A 10 10.44 -1.05 1.46
CA ILE A 10 11.39 -0.31 0.65
C ILE A 10 10.71 0.95 0.13
N PHE A 11 11.21 2.11 0.54
CA PHE A 11 10.75 3.39 0.02
C PHE A 11 11.37 3.68 -1.33
N ARG A 12 10.50 4.06 -2.27
CA ARG A 12 10.78 4.47 -3.63
C ARG A 12 10.46 5.95 -3.77
N PRO A 13 11.20 6.70 -4.59
CA PRO A 13 10.85 8.09 -4.88
C PRO A 13 9.54 8.15 -5.69
N ALA A 14 8.83 9.27 -5.63
CA ALA A 14 7.62 9.47 -6.42
C ALA A 14 7.85 9.44 -7.95
N SER A 15 9.10 9.57 -8.41
CA SER A 15 9.48 9.36 -9.81
C SER A 15 9.45 7.90 -10.25
N GLU A 16 9.56 6.96 -9.32
CA GLU A 16 9.45 5.52 -9.58
C GLU A 16 7.98 5.11 -9.43
N LYS A 17 7.30 4.83 -10.53
CA LYS A 17 5.87 4.49 -10.53
C LYS A 17 5.63 3.03 -10.11
N PRO A 18 4.48 2.71 -9.49
CA PRO A 18 4.04 1.33 -9.31
C PRO A 18 3.88 0.60 -10.65
N THR A 19 3.96 -0.73 -10.62
CA THR A 19 3.79 -1.58 -11.80
C THR A 19 2.48 -2.37 -11.74
N ALA A 20 2.04 -2.90 -12.89
CA ALA A 20 0.79 -3.65 -12.98
C ALA A 20 0.77 -4.92 -12.11
N GLU A 21 1.92 -5.54 -11.86
CA GLU A 21 2.07 -6.70 -10.97
C GLU A 21 1.74 -6.40 -9.51
N MET A 22 1.64 -5.12 -9.14
CA MET A 22 1.30 -4.66 -7.80
C MET A 22 -0.19 -4.34 -7.66
N ALA A 23 -1.01 -4.62 -8.67
CA ALA A 23 -2.46 -4.37 -8.66
C ALA A 23 -3.12 -4.89 -7.37
N GLY A 24 -3.96 -4.04 -6.76
CA GLY A 24 -4.72 -4.37 -5.55
C GLY A 24 -3.92 -4.37 -4.26
N LYS A 25 -2.60 -4.19 -4.30
CA LYS A 25 -1.77 -4.11 -3.10
C LYS A 25 -1.83 -2.73 -2.45
N ASN A 26 -1.72 -2.71 -1.13
CA ASN A 26 -1.67 -1.46 -0.38
C ASN A 26 -0.26 -0.86 -0.42
N ALA A 27 -0.21 0.46 -0.40
CA ALA A 27 1.00 1.25 -0.39
C ALA A 27 0.90 2.33 0.68
N LEU A 28 2.03 2.61 1.31
CA LEU A 28 2.21 3.75 2.19
C LEU A 28 2.86 4.87 1.38
N VAL A 29 2.22 6.03 1.30
CA VAL A 29 2.77 7.24 0.66
C VAL A 29 3.16 8.26 1.72
N TYR A 30 4.22 9.02 1.45
CA TYR A 30 4.70 10.11 2.30
C TYR A 30 4.53 11.45 1.61
N ASN A 31 3.63 12.26 2.17
CA ASN A 31 3.40 13.65 1.83
C ASN A 31 4.16 14.55 2.81
N LEU A 32 4.84 15.58 2.30
CA LEU A 32 5.59 16.54 3.13
C LEU A 32 4.70 17.43 4.00
N CYS A 33 3.44 17.63 3.60
CA CYS A 33 2.52 18.54 4.27
C CYS A 33 1.95 17.97 5.57
N ASP A 34 1.48 16.72 5.53
CA ASP A 34 0.71 16.08 6.61
C ASP A 34 1.16 14.63 6.91
N GLY A 35 2.19 14.13 6.23
CA GLY A 35 2.86 12.88 6.58
C GLY A 35 2.35 11.66 5.82
N TRP A 36 2.00 10.60 6.56
CA TRP A 36 1.74 9.27 6.01
C TRP A 36 0.29 9.11 5.57
N HIS A 37 0.09 8.56 4.37
CA HIS A 37 -1.23 8.13 3.89
C HIS A 37 -1.17 6.71 3.35
N GLU A 38 -2.28 5.98 3.46
CA GLU A 38 -2.45 4.67 2.85
C GLU A 38 -3.22 4.81 1.53
N GLY A 39 -2.81 4.08 0.51
CA GLY A 39 -3.55 3.95 -0.73
C GLY A 39 -3.42 2.56 -1.34
N THR A 40 -4.23 2.29 -2.35
CA THR A 40 -4.23 1.01 -3.07
C THR A 40 -3.73 1.22 -4.49
N ILE A 41 -2.94 0.29 -5.01
CA ILE A 41 -2.45 0.35 -6.38
C ILE A 41 -3.57 -0.11 -7.34
N HIS A 42 -3.96 0.77 -8.25
CA HIS A 42 -4.92 0.47 -9.31
C HIS A 42 -4.24 0.47 -10.67
N VAL A 43 -4.68 -0.46 -11.51
CA VAL A 43 -4.28 -0.61 -12.91
C VAL A 43 -5.49 -0.35 -13.77
N PHE A 44 -5.33 0.52 -14.76
CA PHE A 44 -6.33 0.78 -15.78
C PHE A 44 -5.83 0.24 -17.11
N GLU A 45 -6.67 -0.60 -17.70
CA GLU A 45 -6.41 -1.33 -18.94
C GLU A 45 -7.52 -0.99 -19.93
N ASP A 46 -7.16 -0.86 -21.20
CA ASP A 46 -8.08 -0.72 -22.32
C ASP A 46 -7.58 -1.60 -23.47
N ASP A 47 -8.46 -2.39 -24.08
CA ASP A 47 -8.13 -3.34 -25.15
C ASP A 47 -6.92 -4.27 -24.89
N GLY A 48 -6.69 -4.67 -23.63
CA GLY A 48 -5.55 -5.53 -23.25
C GLY A 48 -4.25 -4.78 -22.98
N GLU A 49 -4.24 -3.45 -23.12
CA GLU A 49 -3.08 -2.59 -22.87
C GLU A 49 -3.26 -1.77 -21.59
N VAL A 50 -2.28 -1.89 -20.69
CA VAL A 50 -2.23 -1.06 -19.47
C VAL A 50 -1.82 0.35 -19.85
N TRP A 51 -2.74 1.31 -19.71
CA TRP A 51 -2.48 2.71 -20.02
C TRP A 51 -2.15 3.54 -18.78
N HIS A 52 -2.53 3.10 -17.57
CA HIS A 52 -2.19 3.79 -16.32
C HIS A 52 -2.07 2.86 -15.12
N VAL A 53 -1.12 3.19 -14.24
CA VAL A 53 -0.94 2.57 -12.94
C VAL A 53 -0.66 3.68 -11.93
N GLY A 54 -1.45 3.72 -10.85
CA GLY A 54 -1.37 4.77 -9.84
C GLY A 54 -1.72 4.27 -8.45
N ILE A 55 -1.49 5.11 -7.43
CA ILE A 55 -1.84 4.85 -6.03
C ILE A 55 -3.04 5.72 -5.69
N TYR A 56 -4.11 5.12 -5.19
CA TYR A 56 -5.38 5.81 -4.97
C TYR A 56 -5.80 5.76 -3.51
N ALA A 57 -6.33 6.87 -3.01
CA ALA A 57 -6.97 6.95 -1.71
C ALA A 57 -8.27 6.15 -1.68
N TRP A 58 -8.80 5.95 -0.47
CA TRP A 58 -10.14 5.41 -0.27
C TRP A 58 -11.18 6.40 -0.84
N GLY A 59 -11.71 6.11 -2.03
CA GLY A 59 -12.55 7.04 -2.81
C GLY A 59 -12.13 7.25 -4.26
N MET A 60 -11.10 6.52 -4.74
CA MET A 60 -10.60 6.59 -6.13
C MET A 60 -10.01 7.95 -6.53
N GLU A 61 -9.55 8.75 -5.56
CA GLU A 61 -8.70 9.92 -5.82
C GLU A 61 -7.24 9.47 -5.94
N GLU A 62 -6.58 9.80 -7.04
CA GLU A 62 -5.18 9.46 -7.24
C GLU A 62 -4.28 10.35 -6.39
N PHE A 63 -3.35 9.74 -5.66
CA PHE A 63 -2.21 10.45 -5.11
C PHE A 63 -1.24 10.78 -6.26
N ALA A 64 -1.22 12.03 -6.69
CA ALA A 64 -0.38 12.46 -7.80
C ALA A 64 1.12 12.44 -7.42
N PRO A 65 2.00 11.74 -8.15
CA PRO A 65 3.43 11.69 -7.84
C PRO A 65 4.10 13.06 -7.99
N ASN A 66 4.99 13.42 -7.05
CA ASN A 66 5.71 14.69 -6.95
C ASN A 66 4.83 15.93 -6.69
N SER A 67 3.51 15.81 -6.78
CA SER A 67 2.56 16.88 -6.41
C SER A 67 1.97 16.63 -5.03
N PHE A 68 1.54 15.39 -4.76
CA PHE A 68 0.96 14.98 -3.49
C PHE A 68 2.01 14.34 -2.58
N TYR A 69 2.77 13.36 -3.09
CA TYR A 69 3.75 12.62 -2.30
C TYR A 69 5.16 12.66 -2.92
N ILE A 70 6.18 12.48 -2.08
CA ILE A 70 7.60 12.44 -2.51
C ILE A 70 8.21 11.04 -2.44
N ALA A 71 7.65 10.15 -1.62
CA ALA A 71 8.11 8.78 -1.47
C ALA A 71 6.93 7.84 -1.20
N TRP A 72 7.10 6.57 -1.56
CA TRP A 72 6.09 5.54 -1.30
C TRP A 72 6.72 4.16 -1.09
N ALA A 73 6.02 3.26 -0.43
CA ALA A 73 6.45 1.88 -0.23
C ALA A 73 5.27 0.93 -0.37
N LEU A 74 5.54 -0.30 -0.81
CA LEU A 74 4.55 -1.37 -0.80
C LEU A 74 4.40 -1.89 0.64
N LEU A 75 3.16 -2.01 1.11
CA LEU A 75 2.89 -2.63 2.41
C LEU A 75 2.93 -4.17 2.30
N PRO A 76 3.21 -4.88 3.41
CA PRO A 76 3.09 -6.33 3.46
C PRO A 76 1.67 -6.79 3.13
N ASP A 77 1.53 -8.06 2.75
CA ASP A 77 0.21 -8.63 2.51
C ASP A 77 -0.61 -8.65 3.81
N ASN A 78 -1.86 -8.17 3.72
CA ASN A 78 -2.77 -8.17 4.85
C ASN A 78 -3.08 -9.61 5.29
N ASP A 79 -3.13 -10.56 4.37
CA ASP A 79 -3.42 -11.97 4.69
C ASP A 79 -2.34 -12.58 5.60
N ASP A 80 -1.06 -12.22 5.38
CA ASP A 80 0.06 -12.69 6.19
C ASP A 80 0.00 -12.11 7.61
N ILE A 81 -0.31 -10.81 7.72
CA ILE A 81 -0.48 -10.13 9.01
C ILE A 81 -1.69 -10.71 9.76
N ASP A 82 -2.83 -10.82 9.08
CA ASP A 82 -4.07 -11.34 9.64
C ASP A 82 -3.88 -12.75 10.15
N LYS A 83 -3.26 -13.64 9.36
CA LYS A 83 -2.98 -15.02 9.77
C LYS A 83 -2.07 -15.08 10.99
N HIS A 84 -1.06 -14.22 11.08
CA HIS A 84 -0.13 -14.22 12.21
C HIS A 84 -0.82 -13.82 13.52
N PHE A 85 -1.70 -12.80 13.48
CA PHE A 85 -2.33 -12.24 14.67
C PHE A 85 -3.76 -12.72 14.93
N ALA A 86 -4.38 -13.49 14.02
CA ALA A 86 -5.75 -13.99 14.15
C ALA A 86 -5.99 -14.77 15.45
N GLU A 87 -4.99 -15.54 15.92
CA GLU A 87 -5.09 -16.30 17.16
C GLU A 87 -5.02 -15.43 18.42
N GLU A 88 -4.47 -14.22 18.35
CA GLU A 88 -4.45 -13.27 19.47
C GLU A 88 -5.83 -12.64 19.67
N LYS A 89 -6.61 -12.45 18.60
CA LYS A 89 -7.99 -11.92 18.64
C LYS A 89 -8.91 -12.77 19.54
N HIS A 90 -8.72 -14.08 19.57
CA HIS A 90 -9.56 -15.01 20.34
C HIS A 90 -9.14 -15.21 21.81
N LYS A 91 -7.97 -14.69 22.22
CA LYS A 91 -7.48 -14.82 23.62
C LYS A 91 -8.06 -13.78 24.57
N ILE A 92 -8.65 -12.70 24.06
CA ILE A 92 -9.20 -11.60 24.86
C ILE A 92 -10.65 -11.89 25.33
N THR A 93 -11.27 -12.99 24.85
CA THR A 93 -12.68 -13.33 25.13
C THR A 93 -12.86 -14.48 26.15
N ARG A 94 -11.90 -14.71 27.04
CA ARG A 94 -12.01 -15.71 28.12
C ARG A 94 -11.67 -15.16 29.48
#